data_AF-A0A849FP04-F1
#
_entry.id   AF-A0A849FP04-F1
#
_cell.length_a   1.000
_cell.length_b   1.000
_cell.length_c   1.000
_cell.angle_alpha   90.00
_cell.angle_beta   90.00
_cell.angle_gamma   90.00
#
_symmetry.space_group_name_H-M   'P 1'
#
loop_
_entity.id
_entity.type
_entity.pdbx_description
1 polymer ?
#
loop_
_entity_poly.entity_id
_entity_poly.type
_entity_poly.pdbx_seq_one_letter_code
_entity_poly.pdbx_strand_id
1 'polypeptide(L)'
;MEKFEKISGVAAPLPLINIDTDMIIPKQFLKTIKRSGLGVNLFDEMRYNEDGSEAADFVLNKDAYRDAEILVAGDNFGCGSSREHAPWAIKDFGIRCVIAPSFADIFYNNCFKNGILPVVLPQEQVDILMKDAEKGSNARIEVDLESQT
;
A
#
# COMPACT_ATOMS: atom_id res chain seq x y z
N MET A 1 13.32 -11.05 8.14
CA MET A 1 12.73 -10.00 7.28
C MET A 1 13.33 -10.18 5.91
N GLU A 2 12.50 -10.23 4.86
CA GLU A 2 13.01 -10.32 3.49
C GLU A 2 13.77 -9.05 3.13
N LYS A 3 14.94 -9.20 2.51
CA LYS A 3 15.78 -8.07 2.12
C LYS A 3 15.06 -7.29 1.00
N PHE A 4 15.09 -5.96 1.07
CA PHE A 4 14.70 -5.12 -0.05
C PHE A 4 15.98 -4.72 -0.78
N GLU A 5 16.08 -5.08 -2.05
CA GLU A 5 17.17 -4.67 -2.94
C GLU A 5 16.57 -3.95 -4.13
N LYS A 6 15.73 -4.69 -4.86
CA LYS A 6 15.04 -4.22 -6.04
C LYS A 6 13.70 -4.91 -6.17
N ILE A 7 12.70 -4.19 -6.67
CA ILE A 7 11.44 -4.78 -7.11
C ILE A 7 11.13 -4.25 -8.51
N SER A 8 10.58 -5.10 -9.36
CA SER A 8 9.95 -4.70 -10.62
C SER A 8 8.62 -5.38 -10.62
N GLY A 9 7.55 -4.64 -10.38
CA GLY A 9 6.25 -5.21 -10.01
C GLY A 9 5.09 -4.41 -10.58
N VAL A 10 3.89 -4.99 -10.48
CA VAL A 10 2.66 -4.25 -10.80
C VAL A 10 2.45 -3.16 -9.75
N ALA A 11 2.16 -1.95 -10.22
CA ALA A 11 1.79 -0.84 -9.36
C ALA A 11 0.29 -0.62 -9.37
N ALA A 12 -0.32 -0.49 -8.20
CA ALA A 12 -1.72 -0.13 -8.04
C ALA A 12 -1.87 1.38 -7.79
N PRO A 13 -2.64 2.11 -8.61
CA PRO A 13 -2.96 3.51 -8.37
C PRO A 13 -4.07 3.66 -7.32
N LEU A 14 -3.80 4.37 -6.23
CA LEU A 14 -4.78 4.70 -5.20
C LEU A 14 -4.83 6.23 -5.00
N PRO A 15 -5.60 6.96 -5.82
CA PRO A 15 -5.61 8.42 -5.86
C PRO A 15 -6.40 9.04 -4.70
N LEU A 16 -6.03 8.70 -3.46
CA LEU A 16 -6.60 9.22 -2.23
C LEU A 16 -5.51 9.85 -1.37
N ILE A 17 -5.86 11.00 -0.78
CA ILE A 17 -5.04 11.69 0.22
C ILE A 17 -5.54 11.35 1.62
N ASN A 18 -4.70 11.56 2.63
CA ASN A 18 -5.04 11.33 4.04
C ASN A 18 -5.57 9.91 4.29
N ILE A 19 -4.99 8.90 3.63
CA ILE A 19 -5.27 7.50 3.94
C ILE A 19 -4.78 7.25 5.36
N ASP A 20 -5.71 7.14 6.31
CA ASP A 20 -5.36 6.90 7.70
C ASP A 20 -5.22 5.40 8.03
N THR A 21 -4.76 5.09 9.23
CA THR A 21 -4.57 3.71 9.67
C THR A 21 -5.86 2.93 9.94
N ASP A 22 -7.03 3.59 10.09
CA ASP A 22 -8.34 2.94 10.09
C ASP A 22 -8.73 2.48 8.69
N MET A 23 -8.52 3.34 7.68
CA MET A 23 -8.73 2.98 6.28
C MET A 23 -7.83 1.82 5.87
N ILE A 24 -6.55 1.83 6.25
CA ILE A 24 -5.62 0.74 5.91
C ILE A 24 -6.07 -0.58 6.57
N ILE A 25 -6.41 -0.54 7.86
CA ILE A 25 -6.92 -1.72 8.56
C ILE A 25 -7.85 -1.31 9.72
N PRO A 26 -9.15 -1.65 9.64
CA PRO A 26 -10.10 -1.29 10.68
C PRO A 26 -9.80 -1.92 12.04
N LYS A 27 -10.21 -1.22 13.10
CA LYS A 27 -9.90 -1.56 14.49
C LYS A 27 -10.35 -2.95 14.94
N GLN A 28 -11.41 -3.50 14.33
CA GLN A 28 -11.94 -4.84 14.66
C GLN A 28 -10.93 -5.96 14.42
N PHE A 29 -9.96 -5.76 13.52
CA PHE A 29 -8.96 -6.75 13.15
C PHE A 29 -7.68 -6.69 14.00
N LEU A 30 -7.58 -5.72 14.92
CA LEU A 30 -6.35 -5.45 15.70
C LEU A 30 -6.18 -6.34 16.94
N LYS A 31 -7.09 -7.30 17.18
CA LYS A 31 -7.03 -8.20 18.34
C LYS A 31 -5.96 -9.28 18.22
N THR A 32 -5.40 -9.49 17.03
CA THR A 32 -4.38 -10.51 16.79
C THR A 32 -2.97 -9.98 17.07
N ILE A 33 -2.09 -10.89 17.50
CA ILE A 33 -0.63 -10.67 17.59
C ILE A 33 0.12 -11.29 16.40
N LYS A 34 -0.58 -12.04 15.54
CA LYS A 34 0.00 -12.63 14.33
C LYS A 34 0.12 -11.55 13.27
N ARG A 35 1.28 -11.49 12.62
CA ARG A 35 1.55 -10.56 11.51
C ARG A 35 0.95 -11.00 10.17
N SER A 36 0.51 -12.26 10.08
CA SER A 36 -0.06 -12.88 8.88
C SER A 36 -1.58 -13.04 8.98
N GLY A 37 -2.24 -13.20 7.83
CA GLY A 37 -3.69 -13.31 7.71
C GLY A 37 -4.42 -11.96 7.79
N LEU A 38 -3.68 -10.85 7.75
CA LEU A 38 -4.21 -9.49 7.80
C LEU A 38 -4.41 -8.90 6.41
N GLY A 39 -3.72 -9.40 5.37
CA GLY A 39 -3.80 -8.89 4.00
C GLY A 39 -5.20 -8.97 3.39
N VAL A 40 -6.01 -9.95 3.79
CA VAL A 40 -7.42 -10.03 3.38
C VAL A 40 -8.25 -8.86 3.92
N ASN A 41 -7.83 -8.20 5.01
CA ASN A 41 -8.53 -7.09 5.67
C ASN A 41 -7.90 -5.72 5.35
N LEU A 42 -6.85 -5.69 4.51
CA LEU A 42 -6.25 -4.44 4.04
C LEU A 42 -7.30 -3.64 3.28
N PHE A 43 -7.60 -2.40 3.64
CA PHE A 43 -8.66 -1.58 3.03
C PHE A 43 -10.07 -2.20 3.05
N ASP A 44 -10.39 -2.95 4.11
CA ASP A 44 -11.65 -3.71 4.25
C ASP A 44 -12.90 -2.90 3.87
N GLU A 45 -13.08 -1.70 4.45
CA GLU A 45 -14.26 -0.84 4.19
C GLU A 45 -14.37 -0.35 2.73
N MET A 46 -13.27 -0.39 1.97
CA MET A 46 -13.25 -0.04 0.55
C MET A 46 -13.27 -1.27 -0.36
N ARG A 47 -12.77 -2.41 0.13
CA ARG A 47 -12.63 -3.64 -0.64
C ARG A 47 -13.86 -4.52 -0.61
N TYR A 48 -14.68 -4.45 0.42
CA TYR A 48 -15.83 -5.34 0.55
C TYR A 48 -17.13 -4.55 0.67
N ASN A 49 -18.16 -5.09 0.02
CA ASN A 49 -19.54 -4.65 0.21
C ASN A 49 -20.08 -5.23 1.54
N GLU A 50 -21.25 -4.74 1.98
CA GLU A 50 -21.89 -5.21 3.23
C GLU A 50 -22.21 -6.72 3.23
N ASP A 51 -22.39 -7.32 2.05
CA ASP A 51 -22.63 -8.77 1.91
C ASP A 51 -21.34 -9.61 1.92
N GLY A 52 -20.18 -8.97 2.06
CA GLY A 52 -18.86 -9.59 2.06
C GLY A 52 -18.28 -9.88 0.68
N SER A 53 -18.99 -9.53 -0.41
CA SER A 53 -18.44 -9.59 -1.77
C SER A 53 -17.43 -8.47 -2.00
N GLU A 54 -16.46 -8.68 -2.90
CA GLU A 54 -15.49 -7.64 -3.23
C GLU A 54 -16.12 -6.51 -4.05
N ALA A 55 -15.83 -5.27 -3.67
CA ALA A 55 -16.17 -4.07 -4.43
C ALA A 55 -15.34 -4.03 -5.72
N ALA A 56 -15.96 -4.32 -6.86
CA ALA A 56 -15.26 -4.46 -8.16
C ALA A 56 -14.51 -3.19 -8.61
N ASP A 57 -14.95 -2.02 -8.15
CA ASP A 57 -14.34 -0.74 -8.52
C ASP A 57 -13.08 -0.42 -7.72
N PHE A 58 -12.87 -1.07 -6.56
CA PHE A 58 -11.68 -0.83 -5.76
C PHE A 58 -10.44 -1.40 -6.45
N VAL A 59 -9.37 -0.61 -6.51
CA VAL A 59 -8.19 -0.91 -7.35
C VAL A 59 -7.60 -2.28 -7.07
N LEU A 60 -7.40 -2.65 -5.79
CA LEU A 60 -6.79 -3.94 -5.43
C LEU A 60 -7.73 -5.15 -5.63
N ASN A 61 -8.99 -4.92 -6.00
CA ASN A 61 -9.92 -5.97 -6.37
C ASN A 61 -9.99 -6.21 -7.89
N LYS A 62 -9.35 -5.37 -8.70
CA LYS A 62 -9.30 -5.61 -10.15
C LYS A 62 -8.21 -6.62 -10.45
N ASP A 63 -8.48 -7.55 -11.38
CA ASP A 63 -7.56 -8.63 -11.77
C ASP A 63 -6.14 -8.13 -12.09
N ALA A 64 -6.05 -6.95 -12.71
CA ALA A 64 -4.80 -6.31 -13.08
C ALA A 64 -3.88 -5.98 -11.89
N TYR A 65 -4.39 -5.86 -10.66
CA TYR A 65 -3.65 -5.39 -9.48
C TYR A 65 -3.66 -6.38 -8.31
N ARG A 66 -4.12 -7.62 -8.53
CA ARG A 66 -4.19 -8.66 -7.49
C ARG A 66 -2.82 -9.00 -6.92
N ASP A 67 -1.81 -8.98 -7.78
CA ASP A 67 -0.41 -9.24 -7.42
C ASP A 67 0.40 -7.94 -7.34
N ALA A 68 -0.24 -6.82 -6.98
CA ALA A 68 0.44 -5.54 -6.86
C ALA A 68 1.49 -5.57 -5.74
N GLU A 69 2.73 -5.27 -6.10
CA GLU A 69 3.86 -5.15 -5.16
C GLU A 69 4.12 -3.69 -4.78
N ILE A 70 3.59 -2.75 -5.56
CA ILE A 70 3.79 -1.31 -5.41
C ILE A 70 2.42 -0.63 -5.27
N LEU A 71 2.28 0.25 -4.29
CA LEU A 71 1.12 1.13 -4.15
C LEU A 71 1.55 2.56 -4.41
N VAL A 72 0.90 3.24 -5.35
CA VAL A 72 1.10 4.68 -5.59
C VAL A 72 -0.10 5.41 -4.98
N ALA A 73 0.14 6.26 -4.00
CA ALA A 73 -0.91 6.90 -3.21
C ALA A 73 -0.76 8.42 -3.12
N GLY A 74 -1.80 9.09 -2.66
CA GLY A 74 -1.78 10.54 -2.42
C GLY A 74 -1.09 10.93 -1.11
N ASP A 75 -1.09 12.24 -0.85
CA ASP A 75 -0.41 12.88 0.28
C ASP A 75 -0.87 12.37 1.65
N ASN A 76 0.02 12.44 2.64
CA ASN A 76 -0.22 12.13 4.05
C ASN A 76 -0.68 10.67 4.31
N PHE A 77 -0.01 9.70 3.69
CA PHE A 77 -0.34 8.29 3.81
C PHE A 77 0.02 7.71 5.20
N GLY A 78 -0.88 6.89 5.75
CA GLY A 78 -0.72 6.25 7.04
C GLY A 78 -0.96 7.18 8.23
N CYS A 79 -1.71 8.27 8.04
CA CYS A 79 -2.02 9.22 9.10
C CYS A 79 -2.96 8.67 10.17
N GLY A 80 -3.24 9.48 11.19
CA GLY A 80 -4.11 9.09 12.30
C GLY A 80 -3.39 8.31 13.40
N SER A 81 -4.08 7.32 13.97
CA SER A 81 -3.59 6.59 15.15
C SER A 81 -2.39 5.69 14.83
N SER A 82 -1.46 5.55 15.79
CA SER A 82 -0.36 4.58 15.65
C SER A 82 -0.90 3.15 15.63
N ARG A 83 -0.62 2.40 14.55
CA ARG A 83 -1.01 0.99 14.39
C ARG A 83 0.10 0.20 13.71
N GLU A 84 0.66 -0.77 14.41
CA GLU A 84 1.63 -1.70 13.81
C GLU A 84 0.98 -2.67 12.82
N HIS A 85 -0.32 -2.94 12.97
CA HIS A 85 -1.06 -3.82 12.06
C HIS A 85 -1.22 -3.22 10.65
N ALA A 86 -1.16 -1.91 10.48
CA ALA A 86 -1.30 -1.26 9.18
C ALA A 86 -0.20 -1.70 8.19
N PRO A 87 1.11 -1.58 8.50
CA PRO A 87 2.16 -2.13 7.65
C PRO A 87 2.13 -3.68 7.60
N TRP A 88 1.58 -4.38 8.59
CA TRP A 88 1.41 -5.83 8.49
C TRP A 88 0.38 -6.21 7.42
N ALA A 89 -0.78 -5.55 7.39
CA ALA A 89 -1.82 -5.80 6.40
C ALA A 89 -1.34 -5.48 4.98
N ILE A 90 -0.63 -4.36 4.80
CA ILE A 90 -0.02 -3.97 3.52
C ILE A 90 0.94 -5.06 3.04
N LYS A 91 1.85 -5.50 3.90
CA LYS A 91 2.84 -6.52 3.56
C LYS A 91 2.20 -7.88 3.27
N ASP A 92 1.27 -8.29 4.11
CA ASP A 92 0.63 -9.60 4.03
C ASP A 92 -0.32 -9.71 2.83
N PHE A 93 -0.77 -8.58 2.28
CA PHE A 93 -1.41 -8.52 0.95
C PHE A 93 -0.40 -8.77 -0.18
N GLY A 94 0.85 -8.36 -0.02
CA GLY A 94 1.91 -8.51 -1.03
C GLY A 94 2.63 -7.20 -1.40
N ILE A 95 2.14 -6.05 -0.92
CA ILE A 95 2.75 -4.75 -1.21
C ILE A 95 4.07 -4.62 -0.44
N ARG A 96 5.12 -4.31 -1.18
CA ARG A 96 6.49 -4.14 -0.68
C ARG A 96 6.96 -2.70 -0.72
N CYS A 97 6.38 -1.87 -1.56
CA CYS A 97 6.72 -0.45 -1.68
C CYS A 97 5.46 0.40 -1.71
N VAL A 98 5.48 1.53 -0.99
CA VAL A 98 4.43 2.55 -1.07
C VAL A 98 5.09 3.85 -1.51
N ILE A 99 4.59 4.46 -2.57
CA ILE A 99 5.10 5.72 -3.12
C ILE A 99 4.03 6.79 -2.87
N ALA A 100 4.38 7.87 -2.19
CA ALA A 100 3.47 8.97 -1.88
C ALA A 100 4.20 10.32 -1.73
N PRO A 101 3.51 11.46 -1.80
CA PRO A 101 4.09 12.78 -1.54
C PRO A 101 4.55 12.99 -0.10
N SER A 102 3.88 12.35 0.86
CA SER A 102 4.29 12.31 2.26
C SER A 102 3.66 11.14 3.01
N PHE A 103 4.22 10.85 4.18
CA PHE A 103 3.73 9.84 5.11
C PHE A 103 3.65 10.42 6.52
N ALA A 104 2.77 9.87 7.35
CA ALA A 104 2.83 10.15 8.77
C ALA A 104 4.05 9.47 9.41
N ASP A 105 4.80 10.22 10.23
CA ASP A 105 6.09 9.81 10.79
C ASP A 105 6.10 8.42 11.43
N ILE A 106 5.07 8.11 12.22
CA ILE A 106 4.99 6.83 12.93
C ILE A 106 4.80 5.67 11.94
N PHE A 107 3.91 5.83 10.96
CA PHE A 107 3.68 4.83 9.93
C PHE A 107 4.92 4.62 9.08
N TYR A 108 5.56 5.71 8.64
CA TYR A 108 6.80 5.71 7.88
C TYR A 108 7.90 4.88 8.58
N ASN A 109 8.15 5.14 9.86
CA ASN A 109 9.13 4.41 10.65
C ASN A 109 8.77 2.93 10.86
N ASN A 110 7.49 2.60 10.98
CA ASN A 110 7.03 1.23 11.14
C ASN A 110 7.13 0.42 9.83
N CYS A 111 7.13 1.06 8.66
CA CYS A 111 7.31 0.36 7.38
C CYS A 111 8.66 -0.37 7.31
N PHE A 112 9.76 0.31 7.66
CA PHE A 112 11.10 -0.29 7.64
C PHE A 112 11.22 -1.49 8.59
N LYS A 113 10.59 -1.42 9.76
CA LYS A 113 10.54 -2.53 10.73
C LYS A 113 9.73 -3.73 10.24
N ASN A 114 9.04 -3.60 9.12
CA ASN A 114 8.28 -4.66 8.48
C ASN A 114 8.80 -5.01 7.08
N GLY A 115 9.81 -4.33 6.57
CA GLY A 115 10.37 -4.60 5.23
C GLY A 115 9.48 -4.07 4.11
N ILE A 116 8.76 -2.99 4.37
CA ILE A 116 8.11 -2.15 3.36
C ILE A 116 9.01 -0.93 3.14
N LEU A 117 9.21 -0.55 1.87
CA LEU A 117 9.91 0.67 1.50
C LEU A 117 8.89 1.80 1.25
N PRO A 118 8.76 2.78 2.16
CA PRO A 118 8.03 4.02 1.87
C PRO A 118 8.94 4.97 1.08
N VAL A 119 8.50 5.40 -0.10
CA VAL A 119 9.24 6.31 -0.98
C VAL A 119 8.49 7.64 -1.06
N VAL A 120 9.19 8.71 -0.68
CA VAL A 120 8.68 10.09 -0.76
C VAL A 120 9.16 10.70 -2.07
N LEU A 121 8.22 11.12 -2.93
CA LEU A 121 8.51 11.84 -4.17
C LEU A 121 7.71 13.14 -4.25
N PRO A 122 8.17 14.16 -5.00
CA PRO A 122 7.34 15.32 -5.31
C PRO A 122 6.02 14.92 -5.98
N GLN A 123 4.94 15.66 -5.71
CA GLN A 123 3.59 15.37 -6.25
C GLN A 123 3.59 15.15 -7.76
N GLU A 124 4.32 15.97 -8.53
CA GLU A 124 4.40 15.85 -9.98
C GLU A 124 4.93 14.48 -10.44
N GLN A 125 5.91 13.91 -9.71
CA GLN A 125 6.43 12.57 -10.02
C GLN A 125 5.44 11.48 -9.61
N VAL A 126 4.76 11.66 -8.47
CA VAL A 126 3.69 10.74 -8.04
C VAL A 126 2.57 10.71 -9.08
N ASP A 127 2.16 11.85 -9.63
CA ASP A 127 1.11 11.94 -10.65
C ASP A 127 1.49 11.21 -11.94
N ILE A 128 2.77 11.29 -12.35
CA ILE A 128 3.29 10.52 -13.50
C ILE A 128 3.17 9.03 -13.23
N LEU A 129 3.66 8.56 -12.07
CA LEU A 129 3.63 7.15 -11.69
C LEU A 129 2.19 6.64 -11.52
N MET A 130 1.30 7.45 -10.96
CA MET A 130 -0.12 7.14 -10.80
C MET A 130 -0.77 6.90 -12.17
N LYS A 131 -0.54 7.80 -13.13
CA LYS A 131 -1.06 7.68 -14.50
C LYS A 131 -0.49 6.49 -15.25
N ASP A 132 0.78 6.15 -15.02
CA ASP A 132 1.37 4.95 -15.61
C ASP A 132 0.75 3.68 -15.01
N ALA A 133 0.57 3.64 -13.69
CA ALA A 133 -0.05 2.51 -12.99
C ALA A 133 -1.50 2.24 -13.44
N GLU A 134 -2.24 3.25 -13.90
CA GLU A 134 -3.60 3.07 -14.46
C GLU A 134 -3.66 2.16 -15.71
N LYS A 135 -2.52 1.89 -16.36
CA LYS A 135 -2.44 0.98 -17.53
C LYS A 135 -2.50 -0.51 -17.14
N GLY A 136 -2.77 -0.82 -15.87
CA GLY A 136 -2.94 -2.19 -15.38
C GLY A 136 -1.64 -2.98 -15.31
N SER A 137 -1.74 -4.31 -15.37
CA SER A 137 -0.62 -5.24 -15.18
C SER A 137 0.53 -5.10 -16.19
N ASN A 138 0.29 -4.39 -17.30
CA ASN A 138 1.30 -4.10 -18.32
C ASN A 138 2.25 -2.95 -17.93
N ALA A 139 1.82 -2.04 -17.05
CA ALA A 139 2.67 -0.99 -16.52
C ALA A 139 3.33 -1.46 -15.23
N ARG A 140 4.54 -2.00 -15.38
CA ARG A 140 5.40 -2.35 -14.25
C ARG A 140 6.22 -1.14 -13.85
N ILE A 141 6.32 -0.92 -12.54
CA ILE A 141 7.21 0.08 -11.96
C ILE A 141 8.39 -0.68 -11.34
N GLU A 142 9.59 -0.16 -11.55
CA GLU A 142 10.81 -0.65 -10.94
C GLU A 142 11.24 0.30 -9.83
N VAL A 143 11.67 -0.26 -8.70
CA VAL A 143 12.25 0.48 -7.58
C VAL A 143 13.54 -0.21 -7.19
N ASP A 144 14.64 0.53 -7.25
CA ASP A 144 15.99 0.06 -6.95
C ASP A 144 16.55 0.82 -5.74
N LEU A 145 16.68 0.13 -4.62
CA LEU A 145 17.06 0.75 -3.35
C LEU A 145 18.54 1.15 -3.32
N GLU A 146 19.41 0.42 -4.01
CA GLU A 146 20.85 0.69 -4.02
C GLU A 146 21.15 1.97 -4.81
N SER A 147 20.54 2.12 -5.97
CA SER A 147 20.68 3.30 -6.82
C SER A 147 19.74 4.46 -6.47
N GLN A 148 18.71 4.20 -5.65
CA GLN A 148 17.65 5.14 -5.29
C GLN A 148 16.92 5.70 -6.51
N THR A 149 16.45 4.80 -7.38
CA THR A 149 15.68 5.11 -8.60
C THR A 149 14.39 4.33 -8.69
#